data_AF-A0A811T8J1-F1
#
_entry.id   AF-A0A811T8J1-F1
#
_cell.length_a   1.000
_cell.length_b   1.000
_cell.length_c   1.000
_cell.angle_alpha   90.00
_cell.angle_beta   90.00
_cell.angle_gamma   90.00
#
_symmetry.space_group_name_H-M   'P 1'
#
loop_
_entity.id
_entity.type
_entity.pdbx_description
1 polymer ?
#
loop_
_entity_poly.entity_id
_entity_poly.type
_entity_poly.pdbx_seq_one_letter_code
_entity_poly.pdbx_strand_id
1 'polypeptide(L)' 'MKNIKYMNEEVVIKKAIEVLIKELGPVEAIRFINIPKRKGMESIKRHRKWQQMLDKSMFFDDIFAE' A
#
# COMPACT_ATOMS: atom_id res chain seq x y z
N MET A 1 18.62 -6.82 17.60
CA MET A 1 17.49 -6.99 16.66
C MET A 1 17.57 -8.41 16.11
N LYS A 2 16.50 -9.22 16.19
CA LYS A 2 16.51 -10.57 15.63
C LYS A 2 16.66 -10.47 14.10
N ASN A 3 17.70 -11.08 13.54
CA ASN A 3 17.87 -11.22 12.09
C ASN A 3 16.73 -12.11 11.56
N ILE A 4 15.66 -11.49 11.06
CA ILE A 4 14.60 -12.23 10.38
C ILE A 4 15.16 -12.60 9.00
N LYS A 5 15.63 -13.83 8.87
CA LYS A 5 16.04 -14.40 7.59
C LYS A 5 14.78 -14.64 6.78
N TYR A 6 14.50 -13.77 5.82
CA TYR A 6 13.40 -13.98 4.87
C TYR A 6 13.62 -15.27 4.08
N MET A 7 12.51 -15.92 3.70
CA MET A 7 12.56 -17.01 2.74
C MET A 7 13.03 -16.48 1.38
N ASN A 8 13.65 -17.36 0.60
CA ASN A 8 13.96 -17.08 -0.79
C ASN A 8 12.68 -16.72 -1.56
N GLU A 9 12.76 -15.73 -2.45
CA GLU A 9 11.62 -15.17 -3.18
C GLU A 9 10.85 -16.23 -3.99
N GLU A 10 11.55 -17.09 -4.73
CA GLU A 10 10.94 -18.17 -5.51
C GLU A 10 10.17 -19.15 -4.59
N VAL A 11 10.77 -19.47 -3.44
CA VAL A 11 10.15 -20.36 -2.44
C VAL A 11 8.88 -19.74 -1.87
N VAL A 12 8.88 -18.43 -1.61
CA VAL A 12 7.69 -17.71 -1.13
C VAL A 12 6.59 -17.70 -2.19
N ILE A 13 6.94 -17.36 -3.44
CA ILE A 13 5.98 -17.30 -4.55
C ILE A 13 5.33 -18.66 -4.76
N LYS A 14 6.12 -19.74 -4.79
CA LYS A 14 5.59 -21.10 -4.98
C LYS A 14 4.61 -21.48 -3.88
N LYS A 15 4.99 -21.30 -2.61
CA LYS A 15 4.10 -21.58 -1.47
C LYS A 15 2.84 -20.73 -1.50
N ALA A 16 2.93 -19.45 -1.86
CA ALA A 16 1.79 -18.57 -1.95
C ALA A 16 0.80 -19.04 -3.02
N ILE A 17 1.29 -19.43 -4.21
CA ILE A 17 0.44 -19.96 -5.28
C ILE A 17 -0.24 -21.26 -4.84
N GLU A 18 0.49 -22.18 -4.21
CA GLU A 18 -0.06 -23.45 -3.70
C GLU A 18 -1.21 -23.20 -2.69
N VAL A 19 -1.02 -22.28 -1.74
CA VAL A 19 -2.06 -21.92 -0.77
C VAL A 19 -3.24 -21.23 -1.45
N LEU A 20 -3.01 -20.29 -2.37
CA LEU A 20 -4.07 -19.59 -3.08
C LEU A 20 -4.94 -20.55 -3.90
N ILE A 21 -4.32 -21.46 -4.66
CA ILE A 21 -5.06 -22.46 -5.44
C ILE A 21 -5.84 -23.41 -4.53
N LYS A 22 -5.24 -23.83 -3.41
CA LYS A 22 -5.87 -24.74 -2.45
C LYS A 22 -7.11 -24.11 -1.78
N GLU A 23 -7.02 -22.86 -1.38
CA GLU A 23 -8.07 -22.21 -0.56
C GLU A 23 -9.12 -21.47 -1.42
N LEU A 24 -8.74 -20.91 -2.56
CA LEU A 24 -9.63 -20.11 -3.42
C LEU A 24 -10.06 -20.85 -4.69
N GLY A 25 -9.34 -21.91 -5.07
CA GLY A 25 -9.46 -22.51 -6.40
C GLY A 25 -8.70 -21.71 -7.46
N PRO A 26 -8.39 -22.33 -8.61
CA PRO A 26 -7.51 -21.73 -9.63
C PRO A 26 -8.05 -20.43 -10.23
N VAL A 27 -9.37 -20.31 -10.42
CA VAL A 27 -10.00 -19.13 -11.02
C VAL A 27 -9.88 -17.91 -10.10
N GLU A 28 -10.29 -18.05 -8.84
CA GLU A 28 -10.24 -16.94 -7.87
C GLU A 28 -8.80 -16.63 -7.43
N ALA A 29 -7.90 -17.62 -7.41
CA ALA A 29 -6.47 -17.39 -7.18
C ALA A 29 -5.86 -16.48 -8.26
N ILE A 30 -6.13 -16.76 -9.54
CA ILE A 30 -5.67 -15.92 -10.66
C ILE A 30 -6.32 -14.52 -10.58
N ARG A 31 -7.61 -14.45 -10.28
CA ARG A 31 -8.30 -13.16 -10.10
C ARG A 31 -7.63 -12.34 -8.99
N PHE A 32 -7.35 -12.95 -7.83
CA PHE A 32 -6.68 -12.31 -6.70
C PHE A 32 -5.32 -11.72 -7.07
N ILE A 33 -4.47 -12.50 -7.75
CA ILE A 33 -3.14 -12.07 -8.20
C ILE A 33 -3.25 -10.84 -9.13
N ASN A 34 -4.29 -10.80 -9.95
CA ASN A 34 -4.54 -9.73 -10.91
C ASN A 34 -5.40 -8.59 -10.38
N ILE A 35 -5.82 -8.61 -9.10
CA ILE A 35 -6.55 -7.49 -8.52
C ILE A 35 -5.66 -6.25 -8.67
N PRO A 36 -6.09 -5.24 -9.43
CA PRO A 36 -5.31 -4.02 -9.57
C PRO A 36 -5.15 -3.45 -8.17
N LYS A 37 -3.90 -3.35 -7.69
CA LYS A 37 -3.63 -2.63 -6.45
C LYS A 37 -4.33 -1.30 -6.56
N ARG A 38 -5.22 -0.98 -5.61
CA ARG A 38 -5.77 0.38 -5.52
C ARG A 38 -4.56 1.29 -5.53
N LYS A 39 -4.36 2.03 -6.63
CA LYS A 39 -3.33 3.04 -6.68
C LYS A 39 -3.69 3.98 -5.56
N GLY A 40 -2.93 3.94 -4.47
CA GLY A 40 -3.03 4.96 -3.44
C GLY A 40 -2.94 6.30 -4.16
N MET A 41 -3.70 7.29 -3.68
CA MET A 41 -3.63 8.62 -4.28
C MET A 41 -2.16 9.03 -4.35
N GLU A 42 -1.69 9.37 -5.56
CA GLU A 42 -0.30 9.78 -5.79
C GLU A 42 0.05 10.90 -4.78
N SER A 43 1.27 10.86 -4.25
CA SER A 43 1.74 11.75 -3.19
C SER A 43 1.40 13.22 -3.42
N ILE A 44 1.64 13.76 -4.62
CA ILE A 44 1.34 15.15 -4.96
C ILE A 44 -0.16 15.39 -4.96
N LYS A 45 -0.95 14.48 -5.56
CA LYS A 45 -2.43 14.58 -5.50
C LYS A 45 -2.95 14.57 -4.07
N ARG A 46 -2.38 13.72 -3.22
CA ARG A 46 -2.74 13.63 -1.79
C ARG A 46 -2.38 14.90 -1.04
N HIS A 47 -1.17 15.42 -1.26
CA HIS A 47 -0.70 16.65 -0.65
C HIS A 47 -1.55 17.85 -1.08
N ARG A 48 -1.89 17.96 -2.36
CA ARG A 48 -2.79 19.02 -2.85
C ARG A 48 -4.17 18.96 -2.22
N LYS A 49 -4.75 17.77 -2.07
CA LYS A 49 -6.02 17.62 -1.35
C LYS A 49 -5.90 18.05 0.12
N TRP A 50 -4.80 17.69 0.78
CA TRP A 50 -4.52 18.15 2.13
C TRP A 50 -4.42 19.67 2.20
N GLN A 51 -3.68 20.32 1.30
CA GLN A 51 -3.56 21.78 1.22
C GLN A 51 -4.91 22.47 1.00
N GLN A 52 -5.81 21.87 0.21
CA GLN A 52 -7.16 22.41 -0.04
C GLN A 52 -8.05 22.39 1.20
N MET A 53 -7.75 21.54 2.19
CA MET A 53 -8.50 21.46 3.44
C MET A 53 -8.01 22.45 4.51
N LEU A 54 -6.91 23.16 4.25
CA LEU A 54 -6.33 24.11 5.22
C LEU A 54 -6.95 25.49 5.06
N ASP A 55 -7.23 26.13 6.20
CA ASP A 55 -7.33 27.58 6.27
C ASP A 55 -5.91 28.15 6.21
N LYS A 56 -5.62 28.94 5.17
CA LYS A 56 -4.27 29.48 4.94
C LYS A 56 -3.83 30.43 6.05
N SER A 57 -4.73 31.25 6.56
CA SER A 57 -4.42 32.21 7.63
C SER A 57 -4.00 31.46 8.88
N MET A 58 -4.87 30.58 9.38
CA MET A 58 -4.60 29.81 10.59
C MET A 58 -3.34 28.95 10.47
N PHE A 59 -3.15 28.29 9.31
CA PHE A 59 -1.97 27.47 9.10
C PHE A 59 -0.67 28.27 9.09
N PHE A 60 -0.66 29.46 8.49
CA PHE A 60 0.53 30.30 8.49
C PHE A 60 0.79 30.92 9.85
N ASP A 61 -0.27 31.33 10.55
CA ASP A 61 -0.15 31.83 11.92
C ASP A 61 0.43 30.75 12.85
N ASP A 62 -0.01 29.48 12.73
CA ASP A 62 0.49 28.36 13.55
C ASP A 62 1.94 27.96 13.19
N ILE A 63 2.34 28.02 11.92
CA ILE A 63 3.67 27.58 11.46
C ILE A 63 4.74 28.66 11.66
N PHE A 64 4.36 29.92 11.51
CA PHE A 64 5.27 31.05 11.59
C PHE A 64 5.14 31.83 12.90
N ALA A 65 4.33 31.37 13.86
CA ALA A 65 4.39 31.85 15.23
C ALA A 65 5.73 31.44 15.87
N GLU A 66 6.51 32.44 16.31
CA GLU A 66 7.68 32.27 17.19
C GLU A 66 7.26 31.89 18.62
#